data_AF-A0A381ZHE8-F1
#
_entry.id   AF-A0A381ZHE8-F1
#
_cell.length_a   1.000
_cell.length_b   1.000
_cell.length_c   1.000
_cell.angle_alpha   90.00
_cell.angle_beta   90.00
_cell.angle_gamma   90.00
#
_symmetry.space_group_name_H-M   'P 1'
#
loop_
_entity.id
_entity.type
_entity.pdbx_description
1 polymer ?
#
loop_
_entity_poly.entity_id
_entity_poly.type
_entity_poly.pdbx_seq_one_letter_code
_entity_poly.pdbx_strand_id
1 'polypeptide(L)'
;CWALDGVPEGFGQELLPPDLERLEPHIIAAGERVPLFETAGIKDHINGPISYTPDGNPMVGPAWGLRNFWISEGHSFGITAAGGSGKHLAEWIIEGSPSIDMMGVDPRRFSAEQSTRDFIKAKNEECYEHVFIIHYDFEERPAARPAKTSPVYDRHKALNAAFGQRYGWERPNWFAPEGTEPLNKYSFHTRCTNWFEKVGQEVRAVRENVGLLDLTPFTKHEITGPGAEEYLNKMIANRLPSKQGGTVLAHALTEKGGVESEFTITREADKFFAVSSGAAERHDHDVLLRTMPRDGSVALKNITLDYGTLVVCGPRSRDLLSKIAEADMSKEAFPWLTSQRITVAGVPLLAMRVNFVGELGWELHHPVDQQIQLFDAIVEAGKEFGLTHFGMYAMESMRLEKSYRMWGADLTREYSILEAGLDRFVQFKKDNFVGKEALLEQKEAGVPQEFITLEIDVTDADAMGSEPVFLPGNSASSGEMIGRATSGCYGHSIGKSLALAYVKTGHGETGTEMEVEILGERCPARVINESPCDPENKKLRA
;
A
#
# COMPACT_ATOMS: atom_id res chain seq x y z
N CYS A 1 -5.16 17.24 24.32
CA CYS A 1 -3.81 16.79 24.76
C CYS A 1 -3.28 17.63 25.93
N TRP A 2 -2.59 17.04 26.93
CA TRP A 2 -2.13 17.74 28.15
C TRP A 2 -0.76 18.41 28.04
N ALA A 3 0.26 17.73 27.48
CA ALA A 3 1.65 18.18 27.52
C ALA A 3 2.22 18.56 26.13
N LEU A 4 1.50 19.41 25.38
CA LEU A 4 1.94 19.80 24.03
C LEU A 4 3.20 20.68 24.01
N ASP A 5 3.44 21.42 25.09
CA ASP A 5 4.60 22.31 25.26
C ASP A 5 5.75 21.64 26.03
N GLY A 6 5.70 20.31 26.14
CA GLY A 6 6.62 19.51 26.94
C GLY A 6 5.99 19.05 28.24
N VAL A 7 6.49 17.93 28.76
CA VAL A 7 6.13 17.43 30.09
C VAL A 7 6.80 18.32 31.14
N PRO A 8 6.08 18.80 32.17
CA PRO A 8 6.68 19.60 33.23
C PRO A 8 7.86 18.88 33.90
N GLU A 9 8.93 19.62 34.19
CA GLU A 9 10.08 19.09 34.91
C GLU A 9 9.64 18.55 36.29
N GLY A 10 10.08 17.34 36.62
CA GLY A 10 9.76 16.68 37.88
C GLY A 10 8.48 15.83 37.88
N PHE A 11 7.66 15.86 36.82
CA PHE A 11 6.48 15.00 36.73
C PHE A 11 6.86 13.51 36.69
N GLY A 12 6.40 12.74 37.67
CA GLY A 12 6.66 11.30 37.75
C GLY A 12 6.05 10.70 39.01
N GLN A 13 5.40 9.53 38.89
CA GLN A 13 4.54 8.97 39.94
C GLN A 13 3.39 9.91 40.37
N GLU A 14 2.93 10.75 39.44
CA GLU A 14 1.87 11.73 39.65
C GLU A 14 0.68 11.47 38.69
N LEU A 15 -0.49 11.97 39.07
CA LEU A 15 -1.72 11.95 38.27
C LEU A 15 -2.16 13.37 37.94
N LEU A 16 -2.95 13.50 36.88
CA LEU A 16 -3.61 14.76 36.54
C LEU A 16 -4.79 15.01 37.50
N PRO A 17 -5.23 16.28 37.66
CA PRO A 17 -6.42 16.59 38.43
C PRO A 17 -7.63 15.74 38.01
N PRO A 18 -8.36 15.12 38.96
CA PRO A 18 -9.62 14.45 38.67
C PRO A 18 -10.60 15.36 37.94
N ASP A 19 -11.31 14.79 36.97
CA ASP A 19 -12.39 15.43 36.23
C ASP A 19 -13.46 14.36 35.99
N LEU A 20 -14.37 14.21 36.96
CA LEU A 20 -15.36 13.15 36.98
C LEU A 20 -16.62 13.54 36.19
N GLU A 21 -16.94 14.84 36.14
CA GLU A 21 -18.14 15.36 35.47
C GLU A 21 -18.14 14.99 33.98
N ARG A 22 -17.00 15.06 33.29
CA ARG A 22 -16.90 14.62 31.89
C ARG A 22 -17.20 13.14 31.66
N LEU A 23 -17.13 12.31 32.71
CA LEU A 23 -17.36 10.85 32.64
C LEU A 23 -18.79 10.47 33.05
N GLU A 24 -19.61 11.41 33.52
CA GLU A 24 -20.96 11.16 34.01
C GLU A 24 -21.81 10.29 33.05
N PRO A 25 -21.87 10.56 31.73
CA PRO A 25 -22.66 9.74 30.81
C PRO A 25 -22.20 8.27 30.78
N HIS A 26 -20.89 8.04 30.87
CA HIS A 26 -20.31 6.69 30.85
C HIS A 26 -20.52 5.94 32.16
N ILE A 27 -20.49 6.65 33.29
CA ILE A 27 -20.76 6.07 34.63
C ILE A 27 -22.23 5.65 34.71
N ILE A 28 -23.16 6.48 34.23
CA ILE A 28 -24.59 6.14 34.16
C ILE A 28 -24.79 4.90 33.28
N ALA A 29 -24.21 4.88 32.08
CA ALA A 29 -24.32 3.72 31.18
C ALA A 29 -23.73 2.43 31.79
N ALA A 30 -22.65 2.54 32.56
CA ALA A 30 -22.07 1.40 33.28
C ALA A 30 -23.02 0.86 34.37
N GLY A 31 -23.73 1.74 35.08
CA GLY A 31 -24.78 1.40 36.03
C GLY A 31 -25.94 0.65 35.37
N GLU A 32 -26.46 1.17 34.26
CA GLU A 32 -27.52 0.52 33.48
C GLU A 32 -27.11 -0.88 32.99
N ARG A 33 -25.85 -1.03 32.55
CA ARG A 33 -25.31 -2.31 32.06
C ARG A 33 -25.06 -3.31 33.18
N VAL A 34 -24.59 -2.84 34.34
CA VAL A 34 -24.24 -3.64 35.52
C VAL A 34 -24.85 -2.96 36.77
N PRO A 35 -26.10 -3.28 37.13
CA PRO A 35 -26.87 -2.55 38.15
C PRO A 35 -26.21 -2.40 39.53
N LEU A 36 -25.28 -3.29 39.90
CA LEU A 36 -24.52 -3.17 41.14
C LEU A 36 -23.69 -1.87 41.22
N PHE A 37 -23.29 -1.29 40.09
CA PHE A 37 -22.52 -0.05 40.06
C PHE A 37 -23.32 1.19 40.45
N GLU A 38 -24.66 1.17 40.38
CA GLU A 38 -25.51 2.29 40.81
C GLU A 38 -25.38 2.59 42.31
N THR A 39 -25.13 1.55 43.11
CA THR A 39 -25.07 1.66 44.58
C THR A 39 -23.69 1.45 45.18
N ALA A 40 -22.72 0.98 44.40
CA ALA A 40 -21.38 0.63 44.89
C ALA A 40 -20.57 1.84 45.38
N GLY A 41 -20.83 3.03 44.82
CA GLY A 41 -20.05 4.25 45.06
C GLY A 41 -18.69 4.25 44.36
N ILE A 42 -18.09 5.43 44.24
CA ILE A 42 -16.77 5.62 43.61
C ILE A 42 -15.73 5.75 44.72
N LYS A 43 -14.79 4.78 44.78
CA LYS A 43 -13.71 4.79 45.77
C LYS A 43 -12.58 5.75 45.41
N ASP A 44 -12.21 5.79 44.13
CA ASP A 44 -11.07 6.54 43.62
C ASP A 44 -11.27 6.89 42.13
N HIS A 45 -10.54 7.88 41.63
CA HIS A 45 -10.58 8.34 40.24
C HIS A 45 -9.17 8.62 39.72
N ILE A 46 -8.71 7.77 38.79
CA ILE A 46 -7.36 7.82 38.24
C ILE A 46 -7.38 8.54 36.89
N ASN A 47 -6.87 9.78 36.85
CA ASN A 47 -6.68 10.54 35.61
C ASN A 47 -5.18 10.55 35.23
N GLY A 48 -4.76 9.58 34.42
CA GLY A 48 -3.37 9.41 34.00
C GLY A 48 -3.11 9.83 32.55
N PRO A 49 -1.92 10.37 32.22
CA PRO A 49 -1.54 10.61 30.84
C PRO A 49 -1.18 9.30 30.13
N ILE A 50 -1.55 9.18 28.86
CA ILE A 50 -1.18 8.07 27.96
C ILE A 50 -0.61 8.69 26.67
N SER A 51 0.49 8.13 26.17
CA SER A 51 1.09 8.56 24.91
C SER A 51 0.33 7.94 23.73
N TYR A 52 -0.20 8.80 22.85
CA TYR A 52 -0.86 8.40 21.60
C TYR A 52 -0.06 8.88 20.40
N THR A 53 -0.19 8.13 19.31
CA THR A 53 0.28 8.46 17.96
C THR A 53 -0.94 8.75 17.06
N PRO A 54 -0.74 9.41 15.90
CA PRO A 54 -1.83 9.82 15.01
C PRO A 54 -2.72 8.70 14.45
N ASP A 55 -2.34 7.43 14.61
CA ASP A 55 -3.15 6.26 14.24
C ASP A 55 -3.48 5.34 15.43
N GLY A 56 -3.04 5.69 16.64
CA GLY A 56 -3.24 4.92 17.87
C GLY A 56 -2.27 3.74 18.07
N ASN A 57 -1.48 3.38 17.05
CA ASN A 57 -0.49 2.30 17.12
C ASN A 57 0.88 2.82 17.59
N PRO A 58 1.65 2.04 18.36
CA PRO A 58 2.97 2.51 18.80
C PRO A 58 3.94 2.73 17.63
N MET A 59 5.05 3.42 17.93
CA MET A 59 6.21 3.51 17.06
C MET A 59 7.29 2.58 17.59
N VAL A 60 7.59 1.51 16.85
CA VAL A 60 8.55 0.46 17.23
C VAL A 60 9.46 0.16 16.04
N GLY A 61 10.73 0.56 16.12
CA GLY A 61 11.69 0.34 15.04
C GLY A 61 12.77 1.42 14.92
N PRO A 62 13.52 1.46 13.80
CA PRO A 62 14.57 2.45 13.58
C PRO A 62 13.98 3.86 13.43
N ALA A 63 14.61 4.84 14.05
CA ALA A 63 14.22 6.24 13.89
C ALA A 63 14.60 6.78 12.52
N TRP A 64 13.67 7.51 11.91
CA TRP A 64 13.91 8.19 10.64
C TRP A 64 15.09 9.17 10.73
N GLY A 65 16.03 9.07 9.77
CA GLY A 65 17.14 10.00 9.60
C GLY A 65 18.27 9.88 10.65
N LEU A 66 18.18 8.95 11.60
CA LEU A 66 19.16 8.78 12.67
C LEU A 66 19.77 7.38 12.63
N ARG A 67 21.10 7.32 12.62
CA ARG A 67 21.82 6.04 12.64
C ARG A 67 21.88 5.48 14.06
N ASN A 68 21.59 4.19 14.21
CA ASN A 68 21.65 3.45 15.49
C ASN A 68 20.77 4.08 16.59
N PHE A 69 19.68 4.73 16.20
CA PHE A 69 18.66 5.23 17.12
C PHE A 69 17.37 4.46 16.88
N TRP A 70 16.76 3.98 17.95
CA TRP A 70 15.60 3.10 17.92
C TRP A 70 14.49 3.65 18.80
N ILE A 71 13.24 3.49 18.38
CA ILE A 71 12.05 4.00 19.06
C ILE A 71 11.23 2.80 19.53
N SER A 72 10.68 2.90 20.75
CA SER A 72 9.59 2.07 21.27
C SER A 72 8.70 2.97 22.13
N GLU A 73 7.90 3.81 21.47
CA GLU A 73 7.16 4.91 22.09
C GLU A 73 5.72 4.97 21.57
N GLY A 74 4.89 5.85 22.17
CA GLY A 74 3.51 6.05 21.70
C GLY A 74 2.58 4.87 22.00
N HIS A 75 2.88 4.11 23.05
CA HIS A 75 2.11 2.93 23.44
C HIS A 75 0.80 3.30 24.15
N SER A 76 -0.31 3.32 23.40
CA SER A 76 -1.67 3.50 23.94
C SER A 76 -2.09 2.36 24.88
N PHE A 77 -1.69 1.13 24.56
CA PHE A 77 -1.89 -0.09 25.36
C PHE A 77 -0.56 -0.74 25.76
N GLY A 78 0.33 0.02 26.39
CA GLY A 78 1.73 -0.40 26.59
C GLY A 78 1.95 -1.65 27.43
N ILE A 79 1.12 -1.92 28.44
CA ILE A 79 1.29 -3.10 29.29
C ILE A 79 1.04 -4.39 28.50
N THR A 80 0.07 -4.40 27.59
CA THR A 80 -0.24 -5.57 26.76
C THR A 80 0.75 -5.72 25.60
N ALA A 81 1.23 -4.60 25.04
CA ALA A 81 2.14 -4.60 23.89
C ALA A 81 3.63 -4.81 24.26
N ALA A 82 4.05 -4.47 25.48
CA ALA A 82 5.46 -4.37 25.87
C ALA A 82 6.29 -5.62 25.59
N GLY A 83 5.76 -6.82 25.87
CA GLY A 83 6.48 -8.07 25.65
C GLY A 83 6.78 -8.31 24.17
N GLY A 84 5.80 -8.12 23.30
CA GLY A 84 5.95 -8.28 21.85
C GLY A 84 6.87 -7.21 21.25
N SER A 85 6.65 -5.94 21.59
CA SER A 85 7.50 -4.84 21.11
C SER A 85 8.95 -5.00 21.55
N GLY A 86 9.19 -5.41 22.81
CA GLY A 86 10.53 -5.67 23.31
C GLY A 86 11.23 -6.81 22.57
N LYS A 87 10.55 -7.94 22.34
CA LYS A 87 11.08 -9.08 21.59
C LYS A 87 11.49 -8.69 20.17
N HIS A 88 10.57 -8.08 19.41
CA HIS A 88 10.79 -7.82 17.99
C HIS A 88 11.74 -6.65 17.75
N LEU A 89 11.77 -5.66 18.64
CA LEU A 89 12.80 -4.61 18.57
C LEU A 89 14.19 -5.17 18.85
N ALA A 90 14.34 -6.06 19.84
CA ALA A 90 15.61 -6.72 20.13
C ALA A 90 16.07 -7.58 18.95
N GLU A 91 15.17 -8.35 18.34
CA GLU A 91 15.46 -9.11 17.13
C GLU A 91 15.92 -8.20 16.00
N TRP A 92 15.24 -7.08 15.76
CA TRP A 92 15.62 -6.15 14.71
C TRP A 92 17.01 -5.52 14.96
N ILE A 93 17.35 -5.20 16.20
CA ILE A 93 18.67 -4.68 16.57
C ILE A 93 19.77 -5.72 16.33
N ILE A 94 19.53 -6.98 16.69
CA ILE A 94 20.54 -8.05 16.67
C ILE A 94 20.69 -8.66 15.27
N GLU A 95 19.57 -8.99 14.63
CA GLU A 95 19.50 -9.73 13.37
C GLU A 95 19.36 -8.82 12.14
N GLY A 96 19.14 -7.51 12.35
CA GLY A 96 18.93 -6.52 11.28
C GLY A 96 17.54 -6.53 10.64
N SER A 97 16.69 -7.50 10.97
CA SER A 97 15.29 -7.60 10.54
C SER A 97 14.44 -8.36 11.58
N PRO A 98 13.18 -7.95 11.85
CA PRO A 98 12.26 -8.71 12.69
C PRO A 98 11.74 -9.96 11.97
N SER A 99 11.24 -10.95 12.74
CA SER A 99 10.62 -12.19 12.26
C SER A 99 9.16 -12.05 11.85
N ILE A 100 8.53 -10.95 12.23
CA ILE A 100 7.15 -10.60 11.83
C ILE A 100 7.16 -9.28 11.09
N ASP A 101 6.08 -9.01 10.36
CA ASP A 101 5.85 -7.70 9.77
C ASP A 101 5.59 -6.67 10.88
N MET A 102 6.36 -5.58 10.81
CA MET A 102 6.30 -4.49 11.78
C MET A 102 5.82 -3.19 11.12
N MET A 103 5.40 -3.20 9.85
CA MET A 103 5.03 -1.99 9.12
C MET A 103 3.90 -1.19 9.79
N GLY A 104 2.93 -1.88 10.43
CA GLY A 104 1.85 -1.23 11.18
C GLY A 104 2.33 -0.43 12.41
N VAL A 105 3.54 -0.69 12.89
CA VAL A 105 4.17 0.00 14.03
C VAL A 105 5.49 0.69 13.65
N ASP A 106 5.94 0.63 12.40
CA ASP A 106 7.20 1.23 11.96
C ASP A 106 7.14 2.76 12.11
N PRO A 107 8.12 3.42 12.75
CA PRO A 107 8.14 4.88 12.91
C PRO A 107 8.14 5.65 11.57
N ARG A 108 8.66 5.03 10.50
CA ARG A 108 8.80 5.64 9.17
C ARG A 108 7.48 5.70 8.40
N ARG A 109 6.38 5.14 8.93
CA ARG A 109 5.04 5.18 8.33
C ARG A 109 4.37 6.57 8.35
N PHE A 110 4.90 7.51 9.14
CA PHE A 110 4.44 8.90 9.15
C PHE A 110 5.30 9.79 8.26
N SER A 111 4.68 10.68 7.49
CA SER A 111 5.38 11.71 6.71
C SER A 111 5.82 12.91 7.57
N ALA A 112 6.54 13.87 6.97
CA ALA A 112 6.91 15.12 7.66
C ALA A 112 5.68 15.98 7.97
N GLU A 113 4.72 16.03 7.04
CA GLU A 113 3.47 16.77 7.16
C GLU A 113 2.57 16.19 8.27
N GLN A 114 2.60 14.86 8.43
CA GLN A 114 1.91 14.16 9.53
C GLN A 114 2.62 14.26 10.88
N SER A 115 3.84 14.83 10.91
CA SER A 115 4.63 15.02 12.14
C SER A 115 4.49 16.43 12.73
N THR A 116 3.59 17.26 12.20
CA THR A 116 3.34 18.61 12.72
C THR A 116 2.52 18.57 14.01
N ARG A 117 2.72 19.56 14.89
CA ARG A 117 2.01 19.65 16.17
C ARG A 117 0.49 19.63 16.01
N ASP A 118 -0.04 20.39 15.06
CA ASP A 118 -1.48 20.50 14.84
C ASP A 118 -2.07 19.20 14.29
N PHE A 119 -1.36 18.54 13.36
CA PHE A 119 -1.76 17.23 12.85
C PHE A 119 -1.80 16.19 13.97
N ILE A 120 -0.72 16.08 14.76
CA ILE A 120 -0.62 15.11 15.85
C ILE A 120 -1.73 15.36 16.88
N LYS A 121 -1.98 16.62 17.26
CA LYS A 121 -3.05 16.95 18.21
C LYS A 121 -4.41 16.50 17.70
N ALA A 122 -4.79 16.94 16.50
CA ALA A 122 -6.11 16.66 15.93
C ALA A 122 -6.33 15.15 15.73
N LYS A 123 -5.33 14.44 15.22
CA LYS A 123 -5.41 12.99 15.04
C LYS A 123 -5.38 12.20 16.34
N ASN A 124 -4.63 12.63 17.35
CA ASN A 124 -4.66 11.96 18.65
C ASN A 124 -6.01 12.13 19.35
N GLU A 125 -6.64 13.31 19.23
CA GLU A 125 -7.99 13.56 19.75
C GLU A 125 -9.02 12.66 19.05
N GLU A 126 -8.99 12.59 17.71
CA GLU A 126 -9.82 11.67 16.94
C GLU A 126 -9.55 10.20 17.29
N CYS A 127 -8.29 9.77 17.35
CA CYS A 127 -7.93 8.39 17.70
C CYS A 127 -8.44 7.98 19.09
N TYR A 128 -8.38 8.88 20.08
CA TYR A 128 -8.91 8.61 21.41
C TYR A 128 -10.44 8.47 21.40
N GLU A 129 -11.14 9.33 20.66
CA GLU A 129 -12.59 9.24 20.45
C GLU A 129 -12.99 7.92 19.78
N HIS A 130 -12.14 7.41 18.88
CA HIS A 130 -12.44 6.26 18.04
C HIS A 130 -12.02 4.90 18.66
N VAL A 131 -11.46 4.84 19.87
CA VAL A 131 -10.88 3.59 20.43
C VAL A 131 -11.87 2.42 20.47
N PHE A 132 -13.16 2.70 20.72
CA PHE A 132 -14.19 1.65 20.88
C PHE A 132 -15.39 1.82 19.95
N ILE A 133 -15.22 2.55 18.84
CA ILE A 133 -16.25 2.59 17.80
C ILE A 133 -16.17 1.35 16.90
N ILE A 134 -17.19 1.16 16.07
CA ILE A 134 -17.11 0.16 15.00
C ILE A 134 -16.21 0.72 13.90
N HIS A 135 -15.10 0.03 13.64
CA HIS A 135 -14.23 0.29 12.49
C HIS A 135 -14.69 -0.55 11.30
N TYR A 136 -14.79 0.10 10.15
CA TYR A 136 -15.11 -0.55 8.88
C TYR A 136 -13.87 -0.62 8.00
N ASP A 137 -13.84 -1.59 7.11
CA ASP A 137 -12.91 -1.54 5.99
C ASP A 137 -13.09 -0.25 5.20
N PHE A 138 -11.98 0.26 4.66
CA PHE A 138 -11.93 1.52 3.94
C PHE A 138 -12.31 2.77 4.74
N GLU A 139 -12.38 2.70 6.08
CA GLU A 139 -12.62 3.87 6.94
C GLU A 139 -11.63 5.00 6.58
N GLU A 140 -12.18 6.20 6.37
CA GLU A 140 -11.43 7.41 6.07
C GLU A 140 -11.80 8.45 7.12
N ARG A 141 -10.83 8.78 7.98
CA ARG A 141 -11.07 9.69 9.11
C ARG A 141 -10.79 11.15 8.73
N PRO A 142 -11.66 12.11 9.09
CA PRO A 142 -11.59 13.48 8.57
C PRO A 142 -10.56 14.39 9.26
N ALA A 143 -10.14 14.12 10.50
CA ALA A 143 -9.29 15.04 11.23
C ALA A 143 -7.93 15.26 10.52
N ALA A 144 -7.47 16.51 10.55
CA ALA A 144 -6.20 16.97 9.97
C ALA A 144 -6.02 16.74 8.46
N ARG A 145 -7.13 16.62 7.70
CA ARG A 145 -7.11 16.53 6.24
C ARG A 145 -7.52 17.85 5.56
N PRO A 146 -6.94 18.19 4.40
CA PRO A 146 -5.87 17.47 3.70
C PRO A 146 -4.48 17.75 4.28
N ALA A 147 -3.57 16.77 4.24
CA ALA A 147 -2.18 16.94 4.69
C ALA A 147 -1.18 17.13 3.53
N LYS A 148 -1.27 16.31 2.47
CA LYS A 148 -0.53 16.44 1.21
C LYS A 148 -1.52 16.34 0.05
N THR A 149 -1.37 17.18 -0.97
CA THR A 149 -2.23 17.19 -2.16
C THR A 149 -1.37 17.24 -3.42
N SER A 150 -1.76 16.53 -4.47
CA SER A 150 -1.19 16.76 -5.80
C SER A 150 -1.68 18.11 -6.36
N PRO A 151 -0.93 18.75 -7.26
CA PRO A 151 -1.40 19.94 -7.99
C PRO A 151 -2.79 19.82 -8.65
N VAL A 152 -3.23 18.60 -8.98
CA VAL A 152 -4.55 18.33 -9.57
C VAL A 152 -5.63 17.99 -8.56
N TYR A 153 -5.37 18.14 -7.25
CA TYR A 153 -6.36 17.89 -6.20
C TYR A 153 -7.68 18.65 -6.42
N ASP A 154 -7.62 19.95 -6.72
CA ASP A 154 -8.83 20.74 -6.97
C ASP A 154 -9.56 20.33 -8.27
N ARG A 155 -8.82 19.82 -9.27
CA ARG A 155 -9.43 19.24 -10.49
C ARG A 155 -10.20 17.97 -10.15
N HIS A 156 -9.62 17.09 -9.35
CA HIS A 156 -10.29 15.88 -8.88
C HIS A 156 -11.50 16.21 -7.99
N LYS A 157 -11.40 17.21 -7.11
CA LYS A 157 -12.52 17.69 -6.30
C LYS A 157 -13.67 18.21 -7.17
N ALA A 158 -13.35 18.96 -8.23
CA ALA A 158 -14.37 19.42 -9.20
C ALA A 158 -15.03 18.27 -9.97
N LEU A 159 -14.34 17.13 -10.12
CA LEU A 159 -14.88 15.88 -10.67
C LEU A 159 -15.63 15.03 -9.62
N ASN A 160 -15.91 15.60 -8.45
CA ASN A 160 -16.60 14.96 -7.33
C ASN A 160 -15.87 13.70 -6.80
N ALA A 161 -14.53 13.75 -6.74
CA ALA A 161 -13.72 12.68 -6.17
C ALA A 161 -14.00 12.47 -4.68
N ALA A 162 -14.25 11.22 -4.29
CA ALA A 162 -14.23 10.78 -2.90
C ALA A 162 -12.79 10.43 -2.51
N PHE A 163 -12.18 11.25 -1.65
CA PHE A 163 -10.77 11.12 -1.34
C PHE A 163 -10.50 10.17 -0.18
N GLY A 164 -9.47 9.33 -0.35
CA GLY A 164 -8.81 8.64 0.75
C GLY A 164 -7.44 9.21 1.04
N GLN A 165 -6.94 8.95 2.25
CA GLN A 165 -5.62 9.42 2.68
C GLN A 165 -4.65 8.25 2.82
N ARG A 166 -3.47 8.31 2.16
CA ARG A 166 -2.33 7.40 2.46
C ARG A 166 -1.03 8.19 2.53
N TYR A 167 -0.24 8.00 3.60
CA TYR A 167 1.03 8.72 3.83
C TYR A 167 0.97 10.26 3.67
N GLY A 168 -0.05 10.88 4.26
CA GLY A 168 -0.42 12.29 4.10
C GLY A 168 -1.16 12.65 2.80
N TRP A 169 -0.98 11.90 1.71
CA TRP A 169 -1.55 12.21 0.41
C TRP A 169 -3.06 11.98 0.33
N GLU A 170 -3.77 12.99 -0.17
CA GLU A 170 -5.13 12.87 -0.68
C GLU A 170 -5.11 12.26 -2.09
N ARG A 171 -5.84 11.15 -2.25
CA ARG A 171 -5.96 10.42 -3.52
C ARG A 171 -7.42 10.07 -3.79
N PRO A 172 -7.93 10.23 -5.02
CA PRO A 172 -9.28 9.78 -5.36
C PRO A 172 -9.43 8.26 -5.15
N ASN A 173 -10.27 7.83 -4.22
CA ASN A 173 -10.61 6.43 -4.07
C ASN A 173 -11.57 5.99 -5.20
N TRP A 174 -12.52 6.86 -5.55
CA TRP A 174 -13.50 6.73 -6.63
C TRP A 174 -14.11 8.11 -6.93
N PHE A 175 -14.85 8.24 -8.03
CA PHE A 175 -15.50 9.50 -8.44
C PHE A 175 -17.02 9.41 -8.27
N ALA A 176 -17.57 10.16 -7.32
CA ALA A 176 -18.99 10.11 -7.01
C ALA A 176 -19.85 10.76 -8.11
N PRO A 177 -21.09 10.27 -8.36
CA PRO A 177 -22.00 10.91 -9.31
C PRO A 177 -22.22 12.40 -9.00
N GLU A 178 -22.35 13.23 -10.02
CA GLU A 178 -22.63 14.66 -9.85
C GLU A 178 -23.89 14.89 -9.00
N GLY A 179 -23.82 15.84 -8.07
CA GLY A 179 -24.91 16.16 -7.13
C GLY A 179 -25.03 15.20 -5.94
N THR A 180 -24.12 14.23 -5.79
CA THR A 180 -24.04 13.35 -4.62
C THR A 180 -22.83 13.68 -3.75
N GLU A 181 -22.90 13.33 -2.46
CA GLU A 181 -21.81 13.57 -1.52
C GLU A 181 -20.62 12.63 -1.81
N PRO A 182 -19.40 13.16 -2.02
CA PRO A 182 -18.24 12.36 -2.42
C PRO A 182 -17.55 11.73 -1.20
N LEU A 183 -18.25 10.84 -0.52
CA LEU A 183 -17.74 10.14 0.66
C LEU A 183 -18.25 8.72 0.79
N ASN A 184 -17.48 7.89 1.48
CA ASN A 184 -17.78 6.49 1.65
C ASN A 184 -18.92 6.30 2.65
N LYS A 185 -19.94 5.55 2.24
CA LYS A 185 -20.92 4.97 3.15
C LYS A 185 -20.51 3.52 3.41
N TYR A 186 -19.94 3.31 4.59
CA TYR A 186 -19.33 2.04 4.97
C TYR A 186 -20.35 0.94 5.21
N SER A 187 -19.94 -0.29 4.90
CA SER A 187 -20.68 -1.52 5.15
C SER A 187 -19.68 -2.67 5.16
N PHE A 188 -19.90 -3.66 6.04
CA PHE A 188 -19.18 -4.95 5.97
C PHE A 188 -19.64 -5.80 4.77
N HIS A 189 -20.88 -5.59 4.30
CA HIS A 189 -21.34 -6.13 3.02
C HIS A 189 -20.89 -5.17 1.92
N THR A 190 -19.70 -5.41 1.37
CA THR A 190 -18.99 -4.57 0.40
C THR A 190 -19.84 -4.20 -0.81
N ARG A 191 -20.70 -5.10 -1.29
CA ARG A 191 -21.60 -4.86 -2.43
C ARG A 191 -22.73 -3.88 -2.14
N CYS A 192 -23.00 -3.58 -0.86
CA CYS A 192 -23.99 -2.60 -0.43
C CYS A 192 -23.41 -1.20 -0.21
N THR A 193 -22.10 -1.01 -0.39
CA THR A 193 -21.47 0.31 -0.30
C THR A 193 -21.92 1.22 -1.44
N ASN A 194 -21.88 2.53 -1.23
CA ASN A 194 -22.31 3.51 -2.23
C ASN A 194 -21.37 3.65 -3.43
N TRP A 195 -20.20 3.02 -3.38
CA TRP A 195 -19.17 3.13 -4.43
C TRP A 195 -19.06 1.87 -5.29
N PHE A 196 -19.62 0.73 -4.88
CA PHE A 196 -19.48 -0.56 -5.56
C PHE A 196 -19.82 -0.49 -7.06
N GLU A 197 -21.04 -0.04 -7.41
CA GLU A 197 -21.45 0.06 -8.81
C GLU A 197 -20.61 1.07 -9.58
N LYS A 198 -20.24 2.18 -8.94
CA LYS A 198 -19.49 3.26 -9.58
C LYS A 198 -18.05 2.82 -9.91
N VAL A 199 -17.41 2.09 -9.01
CA VAL A 199 -16.11 1.47 -9.25
C VAL A 199 -16.20 0.45 -10.39
N GLY A 200 -17.27 -0.34 -10.47
CA GLY A 200 -17.50 -1.23 -11.61
C GLY A 200 -17.61 -0.49 -12.95
N GLN A 201 -18.22 0.71 -12.97
CA GLN A 201 -18.26 1.56 -14.16
C GLN A 201 -16.88 2.11 -14.53
N GLU A 202 -16.09 2.53 -13.55
CA GLU A 202 -14.70 2.98 -13.74
C GLU A 202 -13.85 1.86 -14.35
N VAL A 203 -13.90 0.65 -13.78
CA VAL A 203 -13.19 -0.53 -14.30
C VAL A 203 -13.61 -0.81 -15.75
N ARG A 204 -14.92 -0.85 -16.04
CA ARG A 204 -15.41 -1.08 -17.40
C ARG A 204 -14.89 -0.04 -18.38
N ALA A 205 -14.94 1.24 -18.01
CA ALA A 205 -14.46 2.33 -18.87
C ALA A 205 -12.96 2.21 -19.19
N VAL A 206 -12.13 1.80 -18.22
CA VAL A 206 -10.70 1.53 -18.44
C VAL A 206 -10.50 0.33 -19.37
N ARG A 207 -11.24 -0.76 -19.17
CA ARG A 207 -11.14 -1.99 -19.97
C ARG A 207 -11.60 -1.80 -21.42
N GLU A 208 -12.59 -0.94 -21.66
CA GLU A 208 -13.20 -0.72 -22.98
C GLU A 208 -12.59 0.47 -23.73
N ASN A 209 -12.12 1.50 -23.01
CA ASN A 209 -11.70 2.79 -23.60
C ASN A 209 -10.32 3.25 -23.08
N VAL A 210 -10.29 4.33 -22.28
CA VAL A 210 -9.09 4.88 -21.67
C VAL A 210 -9.44 5.49 -20.31
N GLY A 211 -8.58 5.24 -19.34
CA GLY A 211 -8.64 5.77 -17.99
C GLY A 211 -7.51 6.73 -17.70
N LEU A 212 -7.77 7.66 -16.77
CA LEU A 212 -6.76 8.51 -16.14
C LEU A 212 -6.77 8.34 -14.62
N LEU A 213 -5.63 7.97 -14.06
CA LEU A 213 -5.40 7.81 -12.62
C LEU A 213 -4.24 8.69 -12.16
N ASP A 214 -4.38 9.30 -10.99
CA ASP A 214 -3.31 10.06 -10.33
C ASP A 214 -2.55 9.16 -9.34
N LEU A 215 -1.28 8.86 -9.66
CA LEU A 215 -0.33 8.16 -8.81
C LEU A 215 0.85 9.06 -8.40
N THR A 216 0.66 10.38 -8.38
CA THR A 216 1.59 11.34 -7.78
C THR A 216 2.13 10.91 -6.42
N PRO A 217 1.34 10.25 -5.54
CA PRO A 217 1.85 9.77 -4.26
C PRO A 217 3.01 8.77 -4.33
N PHE A 218 3.30 8.12 -5.47
CA PHE A 218 4.40 7.16 -5.57
C PHE A 218 5.73 7.73 -5.04
N THR A 219 6.48 6.88 -4.35
CA THR A 219 7.81 7.22 -3.86
C THR A 219 8.80 7.17 -5.01
N LYS A 220 9.63 8.21 -5.15
CA LYS A 220 10.53 8.36 -6.30
C LYS A 220 11.94 8.73 -5.84
N HIS A 221 12.92 7.99 -6.34
CA HIS A 221 14.33 8.19 -6.04
C HIS A 221 15.16 8.33 -7.31
N GLU A 222 16.13 9.23 -7.25
CA GLU A 222 17.21 9.31 -8.22
C GLU A 222 18.50 8.78 -7.57
N ILE A 223 19.15 7.83 -8.26
CA ILE A 223 20.36 7.16 -7.79
C ILE A 223 21.44 7.35 -8.85
N THR A 224 22.54 7.98 -8.45
CA THR A 224 23.59 8.48 -9.35
C THR A 224 24.98 8.13 -8.83
N GLY A 225 26.00 8.30 -9.68
CA GLY A 225 27.40 8.14 -9.31
C GLY A 225 28.02 6.84 -9.87
N PRO A 226 29.37 6.78 -9.92
CA PRO A 226 30.08 5.67 -10.55
C PRO A 226 29.83 4.31 -9.87
N GLY A 227 29.44 4.29 -8.60
CA GLY A 227 29.11 3.08 -7.85
C GLY A 227 27.64 2.65 -7.94
N ALA A 228 26.77 3.44 -8.56
CA ALA A 228 25.31 3.24 -8.50
C ALA A 228 24.86 1.89 -9.09
N GLU A 229 25.42 1.51 -10.24
CA GLU A 229 25.08 0.24 -10.91
C GLU A 229 25.53 -0.96 -10.07
N GLU A 230 26.76 -0.94 -9.53
CA GLU A 230 27.26 -2.03 -8.69
C GLU A 230 26.46 -2.16 -7.39
N TYR A 231 26.18 -1.03 -6.74
CA TYR A 231 25.36 -0.97 -5.53
C TYR A 231 23.98 -1.57 -5.78
N LEU A 232 23.25 -1.05 -6.78
CA LEU A 232 21.91 -1.51 -7.07
C LEU A 232 21.91 -2.99 -7.47
N ASN A 233 22.90 -3.44 -8.24
CA ASN A 233 23.01 -4.84 -8.62
C ASN A 233 23.23 -5.76 -7.41
N LYS A 234 23.79 -5.30 -6.29
CA LYS A 234 23.84 -6.08 -5.04
C LYS A 234 22.56 -5.95 -4.21
N MET A 235 21.92 -4.78 -4.26
CA MET A 235 20.74 -4.46 -3.46
C MET A 235 19.49 -5.22 -3.88
N ILE A 236 19.28 -5.42 -5.18
CA ILE A 236 18.07 -6.09 -5.69
C ILE A 236 18.33 -7.56 -6.05
N ALA A 237 17.29 -8.40 -5.98
CA ALA A 237 17.37 -9.81 -6.41
C ALA A 237 17.36 -9.97 -7.96
N ASN A 238 16.71 -9.06 -8.68
CA ASN A 238 16.60 -9.11 -10.13
C ASN A 238 17.87 -8.57 -10.83
N ARG A 239 17.95 -8.70 -12.16
CA ARG A 239 18.93 -8.01 -12.99
C ARG A 239 18.55 -6.54 -13.15
N LEU A 240 19.55 -5.67 -13.13
CA LEU A 240 19.35 -4.29 -13.55
C LEU A 240 19.12 -4.18 -15.07
N PRO A 241 18.38 -3.15 -15.52
CA PRO A 241 18.25 -2.85 -16.93
C PRO A 241 19.61 -2.46 -17.51
N SER A 242 20.06 -3.19 -18.54
CA SER A 242 21.37 -2.98 -19.16
C SER A 242 21.38 -1.86 -20.20
N LYS A 243 20.22 -1.45 -20.71
CA LYS A 243 20.09 -0.45 -21.78
C LYS A 243 19.39 0.80 -21.27
N GLN A 244 19.69 1.92 -21.92
CA GLN A 244 18.93 3.16 -21.76
C GLN A 244 17.45 2.90 -21.96
N GLY A 245 16.61 3.39 -21.04
CA GLY A 245 15.16 3.20 -21.11
C GLY A 245 14.70 1.77 -20.81
N GLY A 246 15.60 0.88 -20.40
CA GLY A 246 15.19 -0.41 -19.85
C GLY A 246 14.56 -0.21 -18.47
N THR A 247 13.46 -0.91 -18.21
CA THR A 247 12.74 -0.88 -16.94
C THR A 247 12.53 -2.28 -16.42
N VAL A 248 12.74 -2.48 -15.12
CA VAL A 248 12.55 -3.76 -14.44
C VAL A 248 11.79 -3.59 -13.14
N LEU A 249 10.96 -4.58 -12.81
CA LEU A 249 10.45 -4.76 -11.45
C LEU A 249 11.49 -5.53 -10.64
N ALA A 250 11.89 -4.99 -9.50
CA ALA A 250 13.00 -5.47 -8.70
C ALA A 250 12.66 -5.44 -7.21
N HIS A 251 13.18 -6.39 -6.47
CA HIS A 251 12.89 -6.55 -5.05
C HIS A 251 14.17 -6.40 -4.25
N ALA A 252 14.14 -5.53 -3.24
CA ALA A 252 15.10 -5.55 -2.16
C ALA A 252 14.65 -6.62 -1.16
N LEU A 253 15.59 -7.45 -0.70
CA LEU A 253 15.30 -8.55 0.21
C LEU A 253 15.98 -8.34 1.55
N THR A 254 15.46 -9.03 2.58
CA THR A 254 16.18 -9.24 3.84
C THR A 254 17.20 -10.36 3.67
N GLU A 255 18.11 -10.52 4.64
CA GLU A 255 19.08 -11.64 4.62
C GLU A 255 18.41 -13.03 4.67
N LYS A 256 17.17 -13.10 5.16
CA LYS A 256 16.35 -14.33 5.17
C LYS A 256 15.54 -14.52 3.89
N GLY A 257 15.69 -13.63 2.89
CA GLY A 257 14.99 -13.69 1.61
C GLY A 257 13.58 -13.10 1.60
N GLY A 258 13.12 -12.55 2.73
CA GLY A 258 11.84 -11.83 2.84
C GLY A 258 11.85 -10.54 2.04
N VAL A 259 10.69 -10.07 1.58
CA VAL A 259 10.62 -8.87 0.73
C VAL A 259 10.68 -7.60 1.60
N GLU A 260 11.81 -6.89 1.52
CA GLU A 260 12.02 -5.61 2.19
C GLU A 260 11.23 -4.51 1.48
N SER A 261 11.34 -4.44 0.16
CA SER A 261 10.68 -3.45 -0.69
C SER A 261 10.66 -3.89 -2.15
N GLU A 262 9.78 -3.28 -2.93
CA GLU A 262 9.64 -3.48 -4.38
C GLU A 262 9.82 -2.15 -5.11
N PHE A 263 10.59 -2.19 -6.19
CA PHE A 263 10.94 -1.03 -7.01
C PHE A 263 10.72 -1.33 -8.49
N THR A 264 10.13 -0.37 -9.19
CA THR A 264 10.29 -0.24 -10.64
C THR A 264 11.53 0.61 -10.91
N ILE A 265 12.58 0.00 -11.46
CA ILE A 265 13.87 0.66 -11.71
C ILE A 265 14.07 0.86 -13.21
N THR A 266 14.30 2.12 -13.61
CA THR A 266 14.59 2.52 -14.97
C THR A 266 16.01 3.06 -15.09
N ARG A 267 16.76 2.62 -16.10
CA ARG A 267 18.07 3.20 -16.43
C ARG A 267 17.90 4.46 -17.27
N GLU A 268 18.44 5.57 -16.78
CA GLU A 268 18.48 6.87 -17.46
C GLU A 268 19.93 7.39 -17.55
N ALA A 269 20.56 7.22 -18.70
CA ALA A 269 21.93 7.57 -19.01
C ALA A 269 22.91 7.04 -17.94
N ASP A 270 23.41 7.94 -17.11
CA ASP A 270 24.35 7.74 -16.01
C ASP A 270 23.68 7.65 -14.64
N LYS A 271 22.33 7.59 -14.59
CA LYS A 271 21.54 7.49 -13.37
C LYS A 271 20.45 6.42 -13.45
N PHE A 272 19.84 6.12 -12.31
CA PHE A 272 18.69 5.25 -12.19
C PHE A 272 17.53 6.00 -11.54
N PHE A 273 16.34 5.84 -12.11
CA PHE A 273 15.08 6.34 -11.57
C PHE A 273 14.33 5.16 -10.96
N ALA A 274 14.14 5.17 -9.64
CA ALA A 274 13.48 4.10 -8.90
C ALA A 274 12.14 4.59 -8.34
N VAL A 275 11.08 3.84 -8.62
CA VAL A 275 9.71 4.11 -8.16
C VAL A 275 9.27 2.99 -7.24
N SER A 276 8.69 3.31 -6.09
CA SER A 276 8.13 2.34 -5.15
C SER A 276 6.79 2.83 -4.57
N SER A 277 6.21 2.05 -3.65
CA SER A 277 4.91 2.34 -3.05
C SER A 277 4.84 3.76 -2.49
N GLY A 278 3.73 4.45 -2.74
CA GLY A 278 3.51 5.80 -2.21
C GLY A 278 3.36 5.87 -0.69
N ALA A 279 3.18 4.71 -0.03
CA ALA A 279 3.17 4.61 1.43
C ALA A 279 4.56 4.38 2.04
N ALA A 280 5.59 4.16 1.21
CA ALA A 280 6.90 3.68 1.65
C ALA A 280 7.99 4.77 1.63
N GLU A 281 7.65 6.05 1.49
CA GLU A 281 8.63 7.10 1.18
C GLU A 281 9.84 7.12 2.12
N ARG A 282 9.62 7.28 3.43
CA ARG A 282 10.71 7.22 4.43
C ARG A 282 11.25 5.81 4.62
N HIS A 283 10.41 4.77 4.48
CA HIS A 283 10.86 3.39 4.62
C HIS A 283 11.92 3.06 3.57
N ASP A 284 11.58 3.22 2.30
CA ASP A 284 12.42 2.86 1.17
C ASP A 284 13.62 3.79 1.02
N HIS A 285 13.46 5.08 1.35
CA HIS A 285 14.60 5.98 1.41
C HIS A 285 15.63 5.52 2.44
N ASP A 286 15.19 5.11 3.64
CA ASP A 286 16.08 4.61 4.67
C ASP A 286 16.72 3.26 4.26
N VAL A 287 15.96 2.38 3.60
CA VAL A 287 16.47 1.13 3.03
C VAL A 287 17.59 1.37 2.02
N LEU A 288 17.42 2.33 1.11
CA LEU A 288 18.45 2.71 0.14
C LEU A 288 19.65 3.38 0.85
N LEU A 289 19.38 4.33 1.75
CA LEU A 289 20.41 5.12 2.45
C LEU A 289 21.30 4.26 3.35
N ARG A 290 20.72 3.28 4.06
CA ARG A 290 21.46 2.42 5.00
C ARG A 290 22.34 1.39 4.30
N THR A 291 21.98 1.00 3.07
CA THR A 291 22.67 -0.06 2.31
C THR A 291 23.66 0.48 1.28
N MET A 292 23.57 1.76 0.89
CA MET A 292 24.49 2.33 -0.10
C MET A 292 25.94 2.46 0.43
N PRO A 293 26.96 2.38 -0.45
CA PRO A 293 28.35 2.65 -0.09
C PRO A 293 28.56 4.03 0.52
N ARG A 294 29.53 4.15 1.43
CA ARG A 294 29.85 5.40 2.15
C ARG A 294 31.10 6.11 1.65
N ASP A 295 31.71 5.60 0.59
CA ASP A 295 32.90 6.15 -0.04
C ASP A 295 32.60 7.35 -0.98
N GLY A 296 31.33 7.74 -1.09
CA GLY A 296 30.87 8.81 -1.98
C GLY A 296 30.68 8.37 -3.43
N SER A 297 30.79 7.08 -3.74
CA SER A 297 30.57 6.56 -5.10
C SER A 297 29.10 6.55 -5.54
N VAL A 298 28.16 6.67 -4.60
CA VAL A 298 26.72 6.68 -4.83
C VAL A 298 26.10 7.92 -4.18
N ALA A 299 25.27 8.62 -4.92
CA ALA A 299 24.41 9.69 -4.42
C ALA A 299 22.94 9.31 -4.60
N LEU A 300 22.15 9.52 -3.54
CA LEU A 300 20.73 9.22 -3.45
C LEU A 300 19.95 10.52 -3.23
N LYS A 301 18.94 10.78 -4.05
CA LYS A 301 18.02 11.90 -3.89
C LYS A 301 16.58 11.38 -3.83
N ASN A 302 15.84 11.74 -2.77
CA ASN A 302 14.38 11.61 -2.77
C ASN A 302 13.81 12.75 -3.62
N ILE A 303 13.10 12.39 -4.69
CA ILE A 303 12.50 13.31 -5.66
C ILE A 303 10.97 13.14 -5.71
N THR A 304 10.38 12.53 -4.67
CA THR A 304 8.94 12.25 -4.57
C THR A 304 8.09 13.49 -4.74
N LEU A 305 8.50 14.61 -4.15
CA LEU A 305 7.81 15.90 -4.25
C LEU A 305 8.21 16.72 -5.49
N ASP A 306 9.27 16.34 -6.20
CA ASP A 306 9.71 17.03 -7.42
C ASP A 306 8.89 16.57 -8.65
N TYR A 307 8.29 15.36 -8.59
CA TYR A 307 7.63 14.72 -9.73
C TYR A 307 6.22 14.21 -9.39
N GLY A 308 5.27 14.54 -10.26
CA GLY A 308 3.95 13.90 -10.33
C GLY A 308 3.96 12.64 -11.19
N THR A 309 2.92 11.81 -11.06
CA THR A 309 2.72 10.62 -11.91
C THR A 309 1.26 10.52 -12.31
N LEU A 310 0.98 10.66 -13.61
CA LEU A 310 -0.34 10.39 -14.18
C LEU A 310 -0.29 9.10 -14.98
N VAL A 311 -1.27 8.23 -14.81
CA VAL A 311 -1.36 6.96 -15.54
C VAL A 311 -2.46 7.05 -16.59
N VAL A 312 -2.09 6.91 -17.86
CA VAL A 312 -3.04 6.83 -18.98
C VAL A 312 -3.05 5.38 -19.48
N CYS A 313 -4.14 4.67 -19.26
CA CYS A 313 -4.23 3.24 -19.55
C CYS A 313 -5.59 2.83 -20.13
N GLY A 314 -5.67 1.65 -20.73
CA GLY A 314 -6.82 1.17 -21.51
C GLY A 314 -6.47 1.04 -23.00
N PRO A 315 -7.28 0.31 -23.80
CA PRO A 315 -7.01 0.05 -25.21
C PRO A 315 -6.86 1.30 -26.08
N ARG A 316 -7.47 2.43 -25.69
CA ARG A 316 -7.38 3.73 -26.42
C ARG A 316 -6.29 4.66 -25.89
N SER A 317 -5.50 4.24 -24.90
CA SER A 317 -4.43 5.07 -24.31
C SER A 317 -3.36 5.50 -25.33
N ARG A 318 -2.99 4.60 -26.25
CA ARG A 318 -2.05 4.90 -27.33
C ARG A 318 -2.60 5.96 -28.28
N ASP A 319 -3.85 5.83 -28.71
CA ASP A 319 -4.48 6.77 -29.63
C ASP A 319 -4.52 8.18 -29.01
N LEU A 320 -4.89 8.25 -27.73
CA LEU A 320 -4.88 9.49 -26.96
C LEU A 320 -3.48 10.10 -26.91
N LEU A 321 -2.49 9.35 -26.44
CA LEU A 321 -1.13 9.87 -26.28
C LEU A 321 -0.50 10.24 -27.62
N SER A 322 -0.77 9.49 -28.70
CA SER A 322 -0.27 9.81 -30.05
C SER A 322 -0.76 11.16 -30.57
N LYS A 323 -1.89 11.66 -30.07
CA LYS A 323 -2.44 12.97 -30.45
C LYS A 323 -1.69 14.13 -29.80
N ILE A 324 -1.09 13.92 -28.64
CA ILE A 324 -0.50 14.99 -27.81
C ILE A 324 0.99 14.78 -27.50
N ALA A 325 1.56 13.62 -27.80
CA ALA A 325 2.98 13.33 -27.66
C ALA A 325 3.76 13.68 -28.94
N GLU A 326 4.98 14.16 -28.79
CA GLU A 326 5.92 14.37 -29.91
C GLU A 326 6.60 13.06 -30.35
N ALA A 327 6.60 12.05 -29.47
CA ALA A 327 7.24 10.77 -29.71
C ALA A 327 6.30 9.78 -30.42
N ASP A 328 6.90 8.79 -31.10
CA ASP A 328 6.16 7.67 -31.67
C ASP A 328 5.71 6.69 -30.57
N MET A 329 4.39 6.60 -30.36
CA MET A 329 3.77 5.74 -29.36
C MET A 329 3.40 4.34 -29.90
N SER A 330 3.84 4.01 -31.12
CA SER A 330 3.66 2.69 -31.73
C SER A 330 4.27 1.57 -30.89
N LYS A 331 3.77 0.35 -31.09
CA LYS A 331 4.26 -0.82 -30.36
C LYS A 331 5.74 -1.08 -30.62
N GLU A 332 6.18 -0.83 -31.84
CA GLU A 332 7.54 -1.04 -32.33
C GLU A 332 8.50 0.00 -31.74
N ALA A 333 8.09 1.27 -31.70
CA ALA A 333 8.91 2.36 -31.16
C ALA A 333 8.93 2.40 -29.62
N PHE A 334 7.84 1.98 -28.97
CA PHE A 334 7.72 2.00 -27.52
C PHE A 334 7.30 0.63 -26.95
N PRO A 335 8.20 -0.38 -26.93
CA PRO A 335 7.85 -1.74 -26.48
C PRO A 335 7.44 -1.81 -24.99
N TRP A 336 6.66 -2.83 -24.63
CA TRP A 336 6.27 -3.08 -23.24
C TRP A 336 7.50 -3.25 -22.32
N LEU A 337 7.45 -2.73 -21.09
CA LEU A 337 8.56 -2.67 -20.12
C LEU A 337 9.79 -1.88 -20.61
N THR A 338 9.54 -0.83 -21.39
CA THR A 338 10.54 0.20 -21.70
C THR A 338 10.06 1.56 -21.21
N SER A 339 10.98 2.51 -21.17
CA SER A 339 10.74 3.90 -20.76
C SER A 339 11.52 4.86 -21.65
N GLN A 340 10.96 6.04 -21.88
CA GLN A 340 11.55 7.07 -22.74
C GLN A 340 11.29 8.46 -22.18
N ARG A 341 12.29 9.35 -22.32
CA ARG A 341 12.08 10.79 -22.14
C ARG A 341 11.42 11.33 -23.39
N ILE A 342 10.21 11.86 -23.23
CA ILE A 342 9.37 12.37 -24.32
C ILE A 342 8.72 13.68 -23.90
N THR A 343 8.19 14.41 -24.87
CA THR A 343 7.34 15.59 -24.63
C THR A 343 5.89 15.20 -24.87
N VAL A 344 5.01 15.50 -23.91
CA VAL A 344 3.55 15.32 -24.05
C VAL A 344 2.86 16.64 -23.73
N ALA A 345 2.09 17.18 -24.67
CA ALA A 345 1.43 18.48 -24.57
C ALA A 345 2.38 19.63 -24.16
N GLY A 346 3.62 19.60 -24.68
CA GLY A 346 4.68 20.55 -24.36
C GLY A 346 5.39 20.31 -23.01
N VAL A 347 5.03 19.26 -22.26
CA VAL A 347 5.63 18.92 -20.97
C VAL A 347 6.69 17.82 -21.14
N PRO A 348 7.98 18.08 -20.83
CA PRO A 348 9.02 17.07 -20.86
C PRO A 348 8.88 16.13 -19.66
N LEU A 349 8.81 14.82 -19.92
CA LEU A 349 8.55 13.82 -18.89
C LEU A 349 9.24 12.48 -19.19
N LEU A 350 9.30 11.60 -18.19
CA LEU A 350 9.66 10.20 -18.36
C LEU A 350 8.38 9.36 -18.48
N ALA A 351 8.12 8.84 -19.67
CA ALA A 351 7.04 7.89 -19.88
C ALA A 351 7.57 6.47 -19.64
N MET A 352 6.87 5.68 -18.83
CA MET A 352 7.19 4.27 -18.60
C MET A 352 6.02 3.42 -19.08
N ARG A 353 6.26 2.44 -19.96
CA ARG A 353 5.22 1.54 -20.48
C ARG A 353 4.98 0.38 -19.51
N VAL A 354 4.45 0.73 -18.35
CA VAL A 354 4.05 -0.14 -17.23
C VAL A 354 2.85 0.51 -16.54
N ASN A 355 2.02 -0.30 -15.87
CA ASN A 355 1.00 0.16 -14.94
C ASN A 355 0.53 -1.02 -14.07
N PHE A 356 -0.18 -0.71 -13.00
CA PHE A 356 -0.65 -1.67 -12.01
C PHE A 356 -2.10 -2.17 -12.26
N VAL A 357 -2.66 -1.97 -13.46
CA VAL A 357 -4.06 -2.37 -13.79
C VAL A 357 -4.15 -3.43 -14.91
N GLY A 358 -3.02 -3.78 -15.53
CA GLY A 358 -2.96 -4.85 -16.52
C GLY A 358 -3.56 -4.50 -17.88
N GLU A 359 -3.61 -3.21 -18.23
CA GLU A 359 -4.04 -2.73 -19.56
C GLU A 359 -2.88 -2.08 -20.33
N LEU A 360 -3.04 -1.90 -21.64
CA LEU A 360 -2.14 -1.03 -22.40
C LEU A 360 -2.10 0.35 -21.74
N GLY A 361 -0.91 0.92 -21.51
CA GLY A 361 -0.81 2.24 -20.92
C GLY A 361 0.59 2.65 -20.52
N TRP A 362 0.70 3.88 -20.02
CA TRP A 362 1.94 4.49 -19.56
C TRP A 362 1.74 5.22 -18.24
N GLU A 363 2.74 5.10 -17.37
CA GLU A 363 2.98 6.04 -16.28
C GLU A 363 3.77 7.24 -16.81
N LEU A 364 3.27 8.45 -16.59
CA LEU A 364 3.86 9.70 -17.04
C LEU A 364 4.45 10.44 -15.85
N HIS A 365 5.76 10.29 -15.63
CA HIS A 365 6.50 10.93 -14.54
C HIS A 365 7.01 12.30 -14.98
N HIS A 366 6.39 13.36 -14.49
CA HIS A 366 6.54 14.74 -14.98
C HIS A 366 6.90 15.70 -13.84
N PRO A 367 7.57 16.84 -14.12
CA PRO A 367 7.77 17.90 -13.13
C PRO A 367 6.45 18.30 -12.49
N VAL A 368 6.39 18.30 -11.15
CA VAL A 368 5.14 18.49 -10.40
C VAL A 368 4.47 19.84 -10.72
N ASP A 369 5.26 20.87 -11.02
CA ASP A 369 4.80 22.22 -11.35
C ASP A 369 4.07 22.31 -12.70
N GLN A 370 4.24 21.33 -13.59
CA GLN A 370 3.59 21.23 -14.90
C GLN A 370 2.40 20.28 -14.92
N GLN A 371 2.04 19.68 -13.77
CA GLN A 371 1.01 18.66 -13.71
C GLN A 371 -0.37 19.14 -14.16
N ILE A 372 -0.78 20.36 -13.79
CA ILE A 372 -2.08 20.91 -14.18
C ILE A 372 -2.19 21.03 -15.71
N GLN A 373 -1.15 21.54 -16.37
CA GLN A 373 -1.10 21.66 -17.83
C GLN A 373 -1.22 20.28 -18.49
N LEU A 374 -0.44 19.31 -18.01
CA LEU A 374 -0.45 17.95 -18.57
C LEU A 374 -1.82 17.29 -18.36
N PHE A 375 -2.40 17.40 -17.17
CA PHE A 375 -3.71 16.86 -16.83
C PHE A 375 -4.81 17.44 -17.72
N ASP A 376 -4.91 18.77 -17.79
CA ASP A 376 -5.94 19.46 -18.56
C ASP A 376 -5.83 19.08 -20.06
N ALA A 377 -4.61 18.93 -20.59
CA ALA A 377 -4.38 18.49 -21.97
C ALA A 377 -4.76 17.03 -22.23
N ILE A 378 -4.45 16.11 -21.30
CA ILE A 378 -4.85 14.70 -21.40
C ILE A 378 -6.38 14.59 -21.35
N VAL A 379 -7.04 15.30 -20.45
CA VAL A 379 -8.50 15.30 -20.31
C VAL A 379 -9.16 15.83 -21.58
N GLU A 380 -8.67 16.95 -22.12
CA GLU A 380 -9.21 17.52 -23.36
C GLU A 380 -9.07 16.56 -24.55
N ALA A 381 -7.86 16.03 -24.77
CA ALA A 381 -7.61 15.07 -25.85
C ALA A 381 -8.42 13.78 -25.67
N GLY A 382 -8.59 13.34 -24.42
CA GLY A 382 -9.28 12.12 -24.04
C GLY A 382 -10.79 12.11 -24.27
N LYS A 383 -11.43 13.28 -24.42
CA LYS A 383 -12.87 13.38 -24.75
C LYS A 383 -13.24 12.58 -26.01
N GLU A 384 -12.38 12.61 -27.03
CA GLU A 384 -12.58 11.87 -28.29
C GLU A 384 -12.55 10.35 -28.08
N PHE A 385 -11.84 9.90 -27.04
CA PHE A 385 -11.55 8.49 -26.79
C PHE A 385 -12.38 7.91 -25.63
N GLY A 386 -13.32 8.67 -25.08
CA GLY A 386 -14.14 8.24 -23.95
C GLY A 386 -13.36 8.16 -22.63
N LEU A 387 -12.43 9.09 -22.40
CA LEU A 387 -11.63 9.13 -21.17
C LEU A 387 -12.51 9.18 -19.93
N THR A 388 -12.20 8.31 -18.97
CA THR A 388 -12.83 8.27 -17.66
C THR A 388 -11.77 8.39 -16.56
N HIS A 389 -12.02 9.25 -15.57
CA HIS A 389 -11.19 9.24 -14.37
C HIS A 389 -11.54 8.02 -13.52
N PHE A 390 -10.52 7.34 -13.00
CA PHE A 390 -10.73 6.20 -12.11
C PHE A 390 -9.84 6.30 -10.88
N GLY A 391 -10.35 5.79 -9.76
CA GLY A 391 -9.71 5.89 -8.46
C GLY A 391 -8.99 4.63 -8.02
N MET A 392 -8.47 4.68 -6.80
CA MET A 392 -7.73 3.58 -6.18
C MET A 392 -8.54 2.29 -6.05
N TYR A 393 -9.86 2.35 -5.88
CA TYR A 393 -10.70 1.16 -5.74
C TYR A 393 -10.86 0.40 -7.06
N ALA A 394 -10.99 1.13 -8.18
CA ALA A 394 -10.97 0.52 -9.51
C ALA A 394 -9.59 -0.10 -9.82
N MET A 395 -8.50 0.59 -9.42
CA MET A 395 -7.15 0.02 -9.51
C MET A 395 -7.02 -1.28 -8.71
N GLU A 396 -7.54 -1.32 -7.48
CA GLU A 396 -7.51 -2.49 -6.60
C GLU A 396 -8.25 -3.69 -7.21
N SER A 397 -9.44 -3.45 -7.78
CA SER A 397 -10.17 -4.49 -8.51
C SER A 397 -9.34 -5.05 -9.68
N MET A 398 -8.79 -4.17 -10.53
CA MET A 398 -8.04 -4.58 -11.71
C MET A 398 -6.69 -5.23 -11.41
N ARG A 399 -6.00 -4.83 -10.33
CA ARG A 399 -4.71 -5.43 -9.94
C ARG A 399 -4.90 -6.84 -9.38
N LEU A 400 -5.99 -7.08 -8.65
CA LEU A 400 -6.33 -8.43 -8.15
C LEU A 400 -6.70 -9.38 -9.29
N GLU A 401 -7.38 -8.89 -10.32
CA GLU A 401 -7.64 -9.65 -11.55
C GLU A 401 -6.38 -10.05 -12.33
N LYS A 402 -5.25 -9.38 -12.04
CA LYS A 402 -3.92 -9.71 -12.56
C LYS A 402 -3.07 -10.53 -11.58
N SER A 403 -3.60 -10.85 -10.41
CA SER A 403 -2.85 -11.42 -9.28
C SER A 403 -1.59 -10.62 -8.97
N TYR A 404 -1.63 -9.29 -9.13
CA TYR A 404 -0.51 -8.43 -8.78
C TYR A 404 -0.44 -8.28 -7.27
N ARG A 405 0.75 -8.52 -6.73
CA ARG A 405 1.05 -8.41 -5.30
C ARG A 405 1.35 -6.96 -4.96
N MET A 406 0.90 -6.52 -3.80
CA MET A 406 1.17 -5.19 -3.27
C MET A 406 2.11 -5.27 -2.07
N TRP A 407 3.19 -4.49 -2.10
CA TRP A 407 4.06 -4.34 -0.93
C TRP A 407 3.30 -3.74 0.27
N GLY A 408 3.57 -4.28 1.45
CA GLY A 408 2.88 -3.91 2.70
C GLY A 408 1.54 -4.62 2.91
N ALA A 409 1.12 -5.48 1.99
CA ALA A 409 -0.04 -6.35 2.14
C ALA A 409 0.30 -7.80 1.74
N ASP A 410 0.62 -8.00 0.45
CA ASP A 410 0.98 -9.31 -0.10
C ASP A 410 2.48 -9.60 0.00
N LEU A 411 3.31 -8.55 -0.07
CA LEU A 411 4.76 -8.67 0.07
C LEU A 411 5.20 -8.01 1.37
N THR A 412 5.71 -8.83 2.29
CA THR A 412 6.27 -8.40 3.56
C THR A 412 7.59 -9.14 3.83
N ARG A 413 8.24 -8.81 4.94
CA ARG A 413 9.45 -9.50 5.39
C ARG A 413 9.18 -10.91 5.94
N GLU A 414 7.92 -11.25 6.24
CA GLU A 414 7.53 -12.54 6.83
C GLU A 414 7.68 -13.69 5.84
N TYR A 415 7.42 -13.40 4.56
CA TYR A 415 7.43 -14.39 3.49
C TYR A 415 8.59 -14.13 2.55
N SER A 416 9.33 -15.19 2.22
CA SER A 416 10.33 -15.11 1.17
C SER A 416 9.70 -14.75 -0.18
N ILE A 417 10.51 -14.19 -1.08
CA ILE A 417 10.10 -13.96 -2.46
C ILE A 417 9.74 -15.26 -3.21
N LEU A 418 10.24 -16.42 -2.76
CA LEU A 418 9.88 -17.72 -3.33
C LEU A 418 8.50 -18.19 -2.87
N GLU A 419 8.18 -18.03 -1.58
CA GLU A 419 6.83 -18.26 -1.06
C GLU A 419 5.80 -17.36 -1.75
N ALA A 420 6.18 -16.13 -2.11
CA ALA A 420 5.33 -15.19 -2.84
C ALA A 420 5.02 -15.60 -4.30
N GLY A 421 5.64 -16.68 -4.81
CA GLY A 421 5.50 -17.11 -6.21
C GLY A 421 6.24 -16.20 -7.20
N LEU A 422 7.30 -15.52 -6.76
CA LEU A 422 8.01 -14.49 -7.52
C LEU A 422 9.43 -14.91 -7.93
N ASP A 423 9.71 -16.21 -7.99
CA ASP A 423 11.00 -16.80 -8.39
C ASP A 423 11.50 -16.27 -9.75
N ARG A 424 10.59 -15.98 -10.68
CA ARG A 424 10.91 -15.38 -12.00
C ARG A 424 11.63 -14.04 -11.92
N PHE A 425 11.52 -13.33 -10.80
CA PHE A 425 12.18 -12.04 -10.57
C PHE A 425 13.52 -12.17 -9.82
N VAL A 426 13.95 -13.40 -9.49
CA VAL A 426 15.19 -13.68 -8.77
C VAL A 426 16.27 -14.18 -9.73
N GLN A 427 17.37 -13.44 -9.85
CA GLN A 427 18.48 -13.84 -10.70
C GLN A 427 19.56 -14.59 -9.90
N PHE A 428 19.33 -15.88 -9.65
CA PHE A 428 20.27 -16.76 -8.92
C PHE A 428 21.68 -16.85 -9.53
N LYS A 429 21.82 -16.59 -10.84
CA LYS A 429 23.14 -16.60 -11.51
C LYS A 429 23.99 -15.34 -11.25
N LYS A 430 23.46 -14.31 -10.58
CA LYS A 430 24.28 -13.16 -10.13
C LYS A 430 25.30 -13.66 -9.12
N ASP A 431 26.46 -13.03 -9.04
CA ASP A 431 27.49 -13.44 -8.07
C ASP A 431 26.99 -13.31 -6.64
N ASN A 432 26.43 -12.16 -6.28
CA ASN A 432 25.84 -11.91 -4.96
C ASN A 432 24.67 -10.92 -5.03
N PHE A 433 23.73 -11.05 -4.09
CA PHE A 433 22.71 -10.06 -3.71
C PHE A 433 22.20 -10.41 -2.29
N VAL A 434 21.63 -9.43 -1.59
CA VAL A 434 21.12 -9.62 -0.21
C VAL A 434 20.08 -10.75 -0.17
N GLY A 435 20.24 -11.71 0.75
CA GLY A 435 19.34 -12.86 0.90
C GLY A 435 19.54 -14.01 -0.11
N LYS A 436 20.52 -13.94 -1.02
CA LYS A 436 20.75 -14.99 -2.04
C LYS A 436 20.97 -16.38 -1.42
N GLU A 437 21.79 -16.47 -0.37
CA GLU A 437 22.15 -17.75 0.27
C GLU A 437 20.91 -18.41 0.89
N ALA A 438 20.13 -17.66 1.66
CA ALA A 438 18.87 -18.14 2.24
C ALA A 438 17.88 -18.64 1.18
N LEU A 439 17.77 -17.95 0.04
CA LEU A 439 16.91 -18.40 -1.06
C LEU A 439 17.43 -19.66 -1.76
N LEU A 440 18.75 -19.87 -1.84
CA LEU A 440 19.32 -21.11 -2.38
C LEU A 440 19.01 -22.30 -1.46
N GLU A 441 19.19 -22.13 -0.16
CA GLU A 441 18.84 -23.14 0.85
C GLU A 441 17.34 -23.46 0.81
N GLN A 442 16.48 -22.45 0.75
CA GLN A 442 15.04 -22.64 0.66
C GLN A 442 14.63 -23.34 -0.64
N LYS A 443 15.32 -23.09 -1.75
CA LYS A 443 15.04 -23.77 -3.02
C LYS A 443 15.34 -25.27 -2.95
N GLU A 444 16.34 -25.67 -2.16
CA GLU A 444 16.65 -27.09 -1.91
C GLU A 444 15.67 -27.72 -0.92
N ALA A 445 15.29 -26.99 0.13
CA ALA A 445 14.38 -27.48 1.18
C ALA A 445 12.89 -27.50 0.77
N GLY A 446 12.49 -26.65 -0.17
CA GLY A 446 11.11 -26.33 -0.48
C GLY A 446 10.58 -25.14 0.32
N VAL A 447 9.55 -24.48 -0.20
CA VAL A 447 8.86 -23.37 0.49
C VAL A 447 7.88 -23.93 1.52
N PRO A 448 7.70 -23.30 2.70
CA PRO A 448 6.72 -23.74 3.70
C PRO A 448 5.29 -23.23 3.40
N GLN A 449 5.17 -22.17 2.59
CA GLN A 449 3.91 -21.58 2.15
C GLN A 449 3.92 -21.35 0.64
N GLU A 450 2.75 -21.42 0.02
CA GLU A 450 2.51 -21.13 -1.38
C GLU A 450 1.58 -19.92 -1.50
N PHE A 451 1.89 -19.01 -2.41
CA PHE A 451 1.01 -17.90 -2.74
C PHE A 451 0.00 -18.31 -3.82
N ILE A 452 -1.27 -18.04 -3.56
CA ILE A 452 -2.38 -18.49 -4.42
C ILE A 452 -3.34 -17.34 -4.76
N THR A 453 -4.11 -17.53 -5.83
CA THR A 453 -5.28 -16.71 -6.16
C THR A 453 -6.53 -17.54 -5.95
N LEU A 454 -7.49 -17.01 -5.19
CA LEU A 454 -8.76 -17.64 -4.88
C LEU A 454 -9.90 -16.91 -5.60
N GLU A 455 -10.81 -17.69 -6.18
CA GLU A 455 -12.18 -17.26 -6.48
C GLU A 455 -13.09 -17.72 -5.32
N ILE A 456 -13.94 -16.83 -4.81
CA ILE A 456 -14.79 -17.10 -3.65
C ILE A 456 -16.26 -16.88 -4.03
N ASP A 457 -17.11 -17.85 -3.70
CA ASP A 457 -18.55 -17.77 -3.89
C ASP A 457 -19.20 -17.08 -2.69
N VAL A 458 -19.51 -15.79 -2.85
CA VAL A 458 -20.12 -14.93 -1.84
C VAL A 458 -21.36 -14.21 -2.37
N THR A 459 -22.28 -13.86 -1.47
CA THR A 459 -23.53 -13.14 -1.79
C THR A 459 -23.33 -11.63 -1.92
N ASP A 460 -22.84 -10.97 -0.87
CA ASP A 460 -22.79 -9.51 -0.76
C ASP A 460 -21.60 -8.95 0.04
N ALA A 461 -20.83 -9.81 0.71
CA ALA A 461 -19.57 -9.48 1.36
C ALA A 461 -18.41 -10.16 0.61
N ASP A 462 -17.62 -9.37 -0.10
CA ASP A 462 -16.42 -9.82 -0.79
C ASP A 462 -15.23 -9.89 0.20
N ALA A 463 -14.21 -10.67 -0.16
CA ALA A 463 -12.99 -10.70 0.63
C ALA A 463 -12.29 -9.34 0.60
N MET A 464 -11.58 -9.04 1.68
CA MET A 464 -10.91 -7.77 1.97
C MET A 464 -9.42 -7.94 2.30
N GLY A 465 -9.01 -9.14 2.69
CA GLY A 465 -7.68 -9.45 3.21
C GLY A 465 -7.74 -9.77 4.70
N SER A 466 -6.73 -10.50 5.19
CA SER A 466 -6.64 -11.07 6.54
C SER A 466 -7.63 -12.18 6.89
N GLU A 467 -8.59 -12.52 6.02
CA GLU A 467 -9.50 -13.63 6.28
C GLU A 467 -8.76 -14.97 6.38
N PRO A 468 -9.14 -15.84 7.32
CA PRO A 468 -8.52 -17.13 7.47
C PRO A 468 -9.02 -18.12 6.41
N VAL A 469 -8.10 -18.93 5.86
CA VAL A 469 -8.34 -19.90 4.78
C VAL A 469 -8.27 -21.32 5.32
N PHE A 470 -9.25 -22.16 4.95
CA PHE A 470 -9.45 -23.48 5.50
C PHE A 470 -9.58 -24.54 4.41
N LEU A 471 -9.21 -25.77 4.75
CA LEU A 471 -9.64 -26.93 3.97
C LEU A 471 -11.13 -27.20 4.22
N PRO A 472 -11.88 -27.66 3.19
CA PRO A 472 -13.29 -28.01 3.35
C PRO A 472 -13.47 -29.06 4.45
N GLY A 473 -14.39 -28.80 5.37
CA GLY A 473 -14.71 -29.70 6.48
C GLY A 473 -16.02 -30.45 6.28
N ASN A 474 -16.22 -31.54 7.03
CA ASN A 474 -17.53 -32.21 7.11
C ASN A 474 -18.58 -31.44 7.94
N SER A 475 -18.20 -30.32 8.55
CA SER A 475 -19.02 -29.41 9.35
C SER A 475 -18.41 -28.00 9.34
N ALA A 476 -19.24 -26.96 9.47
CA ALA A 476 -18.84 -25.54 9.44
C ALA A 476 -17.74 -25.15 10.46
N SER A 477 -17.52 -25.97 11.49
CA SER A 477 -16.56 -25.73 12.57
C SER A 477 -15.40 -26.74 12.63
N SER A 478 -15.19 -27.57 11.60
CA SER A 478 -14.20 -28.67 11.64
C SER A 478 -13.10 -28.61 10.57
N GLY A 479 -13.06 -27.58 9.73
CA GLY A 479 -11.97 -27.41 8.74
C GLY A 479 -10.64 -27.03 9.41
N GLU A 480 -9.53 -27.51 8.86
CA GLU A 480 -8.19 -27.07 9.29
C GLU A 480 -7.87 -25.71 8.67
N MET A 481 -7.49 -24.72 9.48
CA MET A 481 -6.93 -23.46 8.97
C MET A 481 -5.54 -23.72 8.37
N ILE A 482 -5.39 -23.47 7.08
CA ILE A 482 -4.16 -23.71 6.32
C ILE A 482 -3.48 -22.42 5.86
N GLY A 483 -4.14 -21.27 5.98
CA GLY A 483 -3.61 -20.04 5.43
C GLY A 483 -4.40 -18.80 5.80
N ARG A 484 -4.04 -17.69 5.16
CA ARG A 484 -4.69 -16.39 5.35
C ARG A 484 -4.65 -15.60 4.05
N ALA A 485 -5.76 -14.94 3.72
CA ALA A 485 -5.79 -13.93 2.68
C ALA A 485 -4.89 -12.74 3.06
N THR A 486 -4.19 -12.19 2.08
CA THR A 486 -3.40 -10.95 2.22
C THR A 486 -4.11 -9.76 1.63
N SER A 487 -4.84 -9.97 0.54
CA SER A 487 -5.66 -8.98 -0.14
C SER A 487 -6.94 -9.60 -0.65
N GLY A 488 -8.02 -8.82 -0.75
CA GLY A 488 -9.25 -9.23 -1.41
C GLY A 488 -10.03 -8.05 -1.96
N CYS A 489 -10.83 -8.30 -2.99
CA CYS A 489 -11.82 -7.37 -3.53
C CYS A 489 -12.71 -8.09 -4.55
N TYR A 490 -13.80 -7.44 -4.97
CA TYR A 490 -14.55 -7.86 -6.13
C TYR A 490 -13.80 -7.54 -7.43
N GLY A 491 -13.54 -8.55 -8.27
CA GLY A 491 -13.03 -8.39 -9.63
C GLY A 491 -14.17 -8.01 -10.58
N HIS A 492 -14.32 -6.71 -10.89
CA HIS A 492 -15.46 -6.20 -11.64
C HIS A 492 -15.51 -6.64 -13.11
N SER A 493 -14.36 -6.95 -13.73
CA SER A 493 -14.30 -7.51 -15.09
C SER A 493 -14.69 -8.98 -15.12
N ILE A 494 -14.31 -9.74 -14.08
CA ILE A 494 -14.56 -11.19 -14.02
C ILE A 494 -15.89 -11.55 -13.33
N GLY A 495 -16.45 -10.64 -12.54
CA GLY A 495 -17.72 -10.81 -11.85
C GLY A 495 -17.67 -11.70 -10.59
N LYS A 496 -16.53 -11.73 -9.88
CA LYS A 496 -16.27 -12.64 -8.76
C LYS A 496 -15.55 -11.97 -7.60
N SER A 497 -15.76 -12.45 -6.38
CA SER A 497 -14.91 -12.11 -5.24
C SER A 497 -13.57 -12.82 -5.42
N LEU A 498 -12.48 -12.07 -5.29
CA LEU A 498 -11.11 -12.57 -5.37
C LEU A 498 -10.40 -12.36 -4.05
N ALA A 499 -9.53 -13.31 -3.70
CA ALA A 499 -8.52 -13.11 -2.68
C ALA A 499 -7.15 -13.59 -3.16
N LEU A 500 -6.10 -12.90 -2.73
CA LEU A 500 -4.74 -13.41 -2.75
C LEU A 500 -4.42 -13.93 -1.36
N ALA A 501 -3.72 -15.05 -1.26
CA ALA A 501 -3.48 -15.70 0.03
C ALA A 501 -2.16 -16.47 0.06
N TYR A 502 -1.62 -16.63 1.27
CA TYR A 502 -0.61 -17.65 1.57
C TYR A 502 -1.29 -18.85 2.22
N VAL A 503 -0.97 -20.05 1.73
CA VAL A 503 -1.44 -21.33 2.28
C VAL A 503 -0.27 -22.29 2.47
N LYS A 504 -0.39 -23.21 3.43
CA LYS A 504 0.61 -24.27 3.65
C LYS A 504 0.88 -25.00 2.33
N THR A 505 2.16 -25.25 2.05
CA THR A 505 2.60 -25.94 0.84
C THR A 505 1.90 -27.28 0.62
N GLY A 506 1.56 -27.58 -0.64
CA GLY A 506 0.81 -28.78 -1.02
C GLY A 506 -0.70 -28.58 -1.13
N HIS A 507 -1.17 -27.33 -0.95
CA HIS A 507 -2.58 -26.96 -1.09
C HIS A 507 -2.82 -25.92 -2.20
N GLY A 508 -1.78 -25.40 -2.85
CA GLY A 508 -1.91 -24.35 -3.86
C GLY A 508 -2.14 -24.81 -5.30
N GLU A 509 -2.54 -26.07 -5.54
CA GLU A 509 -2.83 -26.54 -6.90
C GLU A 509 -4.10 -25.89 -7.45
N THR A 510 -4.07 -25.43 -8.71
CA THR A 510 -5.27 -24.90 -9.38
C THR A 510 -6.38 -25.94 -9.37
N GLY A 511 -7.57 -25.53 -8.91
CA GLY A 511 -8.73 -26.39 -8.78
C GLY A 511 -8.95 -26.94 -7.37
N THR A 512 -7.98 -26.81 -6.46
CA THR A 512 -8.15 -27.19 -5.04
C THR A 512 -9.31 -26.40 -4.41
N GLU A 513 -10.25 -27.12 -3.81
CA GLU A 513 -11.38 -26.55 -3.06
C GLU A 513 -10.94 -26.11 -1.67
N MET A 514 -11.47 -24.97 -1.23
CA MET A 514 -11.15 -24.33 0.05
C MET A 514 -12.40 -23.64 0.61
N GLU A 515 -12.30 -23.15 1.84
CA GLU A 515 -13.27 -22.24 2.44
C GLU A 515 -12.56 -20.99 2.97
N VAL A 516 -13.15 -19.82 2.79
CA VAL A 516 -12.68 -18.54 3.36
C VAL A 516 -13.72 -18.05 4.37
N GLU A 517 -13.30 -17.68 5.58
CA GLU A 517 -14.22 -17.13 6.57
C GLU A 517 -14.43 -15.63 6.35
N ILE A 518 -15.63 -15.24 5.93
CA ILE A 518 -16.01 -13.83 5.72
C ILE A 518 -17.16 -13.52 6.65
N LEU A 519 -16.97 -12.54 7.54
CA LEU A 519 -17.97 -12.13 8.55
C LEU A 519 -18.53 -13.29 9.40
N GLY A 520 -17.71 -14.29 9.67
CA GLY A 520 -18.07 -15.48 10.45
C GLY A 520 -18.74 -16.61 9.64
N GLU A 521 -18.91 -16.44 8.33
CA GLU A 521 -19.47 -17.47 7.43
C GLU A 521 -18.36 -18.17 6.62
N ARG A 522 -18.45 -19.50 6.48
CA ARG A 522 -17.57 -20.31 5.62
C ARG A 522 -18.03 -20.20 4.17
N CYS A 523 -17.37 -19.37 3.38
CA CYS A 523 -17.66 -19.21 1.96
C CYS A 523 -16.85 -20.21 1.12
N PRO A 524 -17.48 -21.01 0.24
CA PRO A 524 -16.76 -21.88 -0.69
C PRO A 524 -15.80 -21.08 -1.56
N ALA A 525 -14.60 -21.59 -1.74
CA ALA A 525 -13.56 -20.99 -2.55
C ALA A 525 -12.81 -22.05 -3.34
N ARG A 526 -12.11 -21.61 -4.39
CA ARG A 526 -11.27 -22.48 -5.20
C ARG A 526 -10.02 -21.76 -5.65
N VAL A 527 -8.90 -22.47 -5.62
CA VAL A 527 -7.64 -22.00 -6.22
C VAL A 527 -7.83 -21.89 -7.73
N ILE A 528 -7.56 -20.70 -8.27
CA ILE A 528 -7.61 -20.43 -9.70
C ILE A 528 -6.22 -20.04 -10.21
N ASN A 529 -6.03 -20.11 -11.53
CA ASN A 529 -4.78 -19.68 -12.13
C ASN A 529 -4.52 -18.19 -11.84
N GLU A 530 -3.25 -17.83 -11.71
CA GLU A 530 -2.86 -16.43 -11.61
C GLU A 530 -3.32 -15.62 -12.82
N SER A 531 -3.59 -14.34 -12.57
CA SER A 531 -4.05 -13.38 -13.57
C SER A 531 -5.31 -13.87 -14.31
N PRO A 532 -6.44 -14.09 -13.61
CA PRO A 532 -7.70 -14.52 -14.22
C PRO A 532 -8.17 -13.61 -15.37
N CYS A 533 -7.77 -12.33 -15.38
CA CYS A 533 -7.94 -11.44 -16.53
C CYS A 533 -6.65 -11.35 -17.37
N ASP A 534 -6.73 -11.67 -18.66
CA ASP A 534 -5.60 -11.60 -19.61
C ASP A 534 -4.31 -12.32 -19.12
N PRO A 535 -4.35 -13.63 -18.82
CA PRO A 535 -3.21 -14.36 -18.23
C PRO A 535 -1.94 -14.32 -19.10
N GLU A 536 -2.10 -14.16 -20.42
CA GLU A 536 -0.98 -14.11 -21.37
C GLU A 536 -0.42 -12.68 -21.57
N ASN A 537 -0.98 -11.68 -20.86
CA ASN A 537 -0.62 -10.26 -20.98
C ASN A 537 -0.73 -9.73 -22.42
N LYS A 538 -1.72 -10.19 -23.19
CA LYS A 538 -1.93 -9.76 -24.59
C LYS A 538 -2.25 -8.27 -24.66
N LYS A 539 -3.04 -7.75 -23.72
CA LYS A 539 -3.47 -6.35 -23.70
C LYS A 539 -2.30 -5.41 -23.39
N LEU A 540 -1.48 -5.75 -22.41
CA LEU A 540 -0.26 -5.00 -22.07
C LEU A 540 0.74 -4.93 -23.24
N ARG A 541 0.86 -6.04 -23.99
CA ARG A 541 1.77 -6.20 -25.14
C ARG A 541 1.19 -5.70 -26.48
N ALA A 542 -0.06 -5.24 -26.50
CA ALA A 542 -0.77 -4.79 -27.71
C ALA A 542 -0.18 -3.53 -28.33
#